data_AF-A0A9D5FL12-F1
#
_entry.id   AF-A0A9D5FL12-F1
#
_cell.length_a   1.000
_cell.length_b   1.000
_cell.length_c   1.000
_cell.angle_alpha   90.00
_cell.angle_beta   90.00
_cell.angle_gamma   90.00
#
_symmetry.space_group_name_H-M   'P 1'
#
loop_
_entity.id
_entity.type
_entity.pdbx_description
1 polymer ?
#
loop_
_entity_poly.entity_id
_entity_poly.type
_entity_poly.pdbx_seq_one_letter_code
_entity_poly.pdbx_strand_id
1 'polypeptide(L)'
;MSKGDVSGRSGAVFAVSAAFAIVSVFVQGCALFGPGTPPDARQVYDTCDQMMSAGNTNGAIKLLSEELRNKAYGNARGGMFMNLLGLMCRAGSVKEAQDRFMQAVATEPVLAATAFDVISGHLNAVGDIRGLEAWSGRLMDSLLPANLVERSYAIHLNACVTSGNTDRILALVPVCAKRFDGPVSRRILSGAVNSLILKEKFIDAARVIDAVEVESVNIVDLKNLVLLGRPTLMAAQDKWTDAGLHFAKAVAELPDGDLRTCIGSVIGRAITVAQFDIADKLCEQVMEKQGSKQGAAMEAATQWLKSAKERKDLPLVVKRFDALARSAISKSFVSGQYNTYFYDIMNGLKKDEAKQMVAVGDKILPGLTNEDDKIDMKTLLLDGWFLADEYEKALKIVEEGLPGRDKAWQEMAGSKMRAHIAERDGKFVEAVQQLRTFMSHIEKWERAEQDPMSGINYSKELCLGMNCRRIGGWYDKAGKKEESKAAYGEAKTYLEKALSQVAADSKEATKIREELAGVPDQAAKK
;
A
#
# COMPACT_ATOMS: atom_id res chain seq x y z
N MET A 1 25.93 -17.46 34.23
CA MET A 1 25.61 -16.27 35.04
C MET A 1 25.96 -15.05 34.19
N SER A 2 24.99 -14.47 33.48
CA SER A 2 24.27 -13.22 33.85
C SER A 2 25.24 -12.02 33.87
N LYS A 3 25.14 -10.97 33.03
CA LYS A 3 24.04 -10.36 32.26
C LYS A 3 24.66 -9.64 31.04
N GLY A 4 24.07 -9.82 29.86
CA GLY A 4 24.28 -8.97 28.70
C GLY A 4 23.00 -8.16 28.49
N ASP A 5 23.07 -6.86 28.75
CA ASP A 5 21.98 -5.91 28.62
C ASP A 5 22.05 -5.30 27.21
N VAL A 6 21.04 -5.57 26.39
CA VAL A 6 20.89 -5.03 25.03
C VAL A 6 19.45 -4.54 24.88
N SER A 7 19.23 -3.24 25.07
CA SER A 7 18.17 -2.51 24.36
C SER A 7 18.34 -1.00 24.49
N GLY A 8 19.36 -0.45 23.85
CA GLY A 8 19.41 0.97 23.49
C GLY A 8 18.58 1.19 22.21
N ARG A 9 17.26 1.36 22.34
CA ARG A 9 16.45 1.97 21.28
C ARG A 9 16.57 3.48 21.40
N SER A 10 17.57 4.06 20.75
CA SER A 10 17.65 5.51 20.55
C SER A 10 16.60 5.91 19.53
N GLY A 11 15.59 6.66 20.01
CA GLY A 11 14.65 7.38 19.17
C GLY A 11 15.39 8.37 18.28
N ALA A 12 15.11 8.29 16.99
CA ALA A 12 15.47 9.28 15.99
C ALA A 12 14.37 9.32 14.93
N VAL A 13 13.18 9.75 15.35
CA VAL A 13 12.13 10.28 14.46
C VAL A 13 11.56 11.48 15.22
N PHE A 14 11.34 12.60 14.53
CA PHE A 14 11.01 13.95 15.02
C PHE A 14 12.20 14.89 15.26
N ALA A 15 12.89 15.24 14.18
CA ALA A 15 13.56 16.54 14.06
C ALA A 15 13.73 16.97 12.58
N VAL A 16 12.68 16.89 11.77
CA VAL A 16 12.63 17.54 10.45
C VAL A 16 11.20 18.02 10.17
N SER A 17 10.72 19.06 10.86
CA SER A 17 9.41 19.67 10.55
C SER A 17 9.29 21.16 10.88
N ALA A 18 10.39 21.88 11.10
CA ALA A 18 10.34 23.34 11.29
C ALA A 18 10.71 24.14 10.02
N ALA A 19 11.39 23.52 9.04
CA ALA A 19 11.88 24.22 7.83
C ALA A 19 11.00 24.07 6.58
N PHE A 20 10.03 23.14 6.56
CA PHE A 20 9.17 22.88 5.39
C PHE A 20 7.82 23.63 5.38
N ALA A 21 7.43 24.26 6.50
CA ALA A 21 6.18 25.01 6.60
C ALA A 21 6.20 26.35 5.83
N ILE A 22 7.39 26.85 5.46
CA ILE A 22 7.54 28.11 4.73
C ILE A 22 7.26 27.95 3.22
N VAL A 23 7.34 26.73 2.67
CA VAL A 23 7.28 26.51 1.20
C VAL A 23 5.94 25.91 0.73
N SER A 24 5.20 25.20 1.60
CA SER A 24 4.07 24.37 1.14
C SER A 24 2.77 25.12 0.76
N VAL A 25 2.59 26.40 1.13
CA VAL A 25 1.42 27.20 0.71
C VAL A 25 1.74 28.08 -0.52
N PHE A 26 3.01 28.41 -0.77
CA PHE A 26 3.38 29.28 -1.89
C PHE A 26 3.26 28.57 -3.26
N VAL A 27 3.40 27.25 -3.29
CA VAL A 27 3.14 26.46 -4.51
C VAL A 27 1.63 26.40 -4.84
N GLN A 28 0.74 26.56 -3.86
CA GLN A 28 -0.71 26.65 -4.12
C GLN A 28 -1.13 28.03 -4.66
N GLY A 29 -0.36 29.09 -4.39
CA GLY A 29 -0.57 30.41 -5.00
C GLY A 29 -0.37 30.41 -6.53
N CYS A 30 0.65 29.71 -7.02
CA CYS A 30 0.89 29.58 -8.47
C CYS A 30 -0.11 28.66 -9.18
N ALA A 31 -0.78 27.75 -8.45
CA ALA A 31 -1.79 26.85 -9.00
C ALA A 31 -3.21 27.47 -9.09
N LEU A 32 -3.40 28.70 -8.61
CA LEU A 32 -4.70 29.40 -8.59
C LEU A 32 -5.04 30.18 -9.89
N PHE A 33 -4.12 30.25 -10.84
CA PHE A 33 -4.36 30.95 -12.11
C PHE A 33 -4.99 30.01 -13.15
N GLY A 34 -6.29 29.77 -13.03
CA GLY A 34 -7.07 29.22 -14.14
C GLY A 34 -7.14 30.20 -15.32
N PRO A 35 -7.41 29.72 -16.56
CA PRO A 35 -7.69 30.60 -17.69
C PRO A 35 -8.87 31.52 -17.33
N GLY A 36 -8.61 32.84 -17.22
CA GLY A 36 -9.61 33.84 -16.84
C GLY A 36 -9.28 34.72 -15.62
N THR A 37 -8.09 34.60 -15.00
CA THR A 37 -7.66 35.58 -14.00
C THR A 37 -7.30 36.90 -14.69
N PRO A 38 -7.93 38.03 -14.32
CA PRO A 38 -7.63 39.28 -15.01
C PRO A 38 -6.17 39.72 -14.73
N PRO A 39 -5.45 40.27 -15.73
CA PRO A 39 -4.00 40.55 -15.62
C PRO A 39 -3.59 41.45 -14.45
N ASP A 40 -4.51 42.32 -14.02
CA ASP A 40 -4.36 43.22 -12.89
C ASP A 40 -4.30 42.49 -11.53
N ALA A 41 -5.00 41.38 -11.36
CA ALA A 41 -4.96 40.58 -10.13
C ALA A 41 -3.58 39.94 -9.90
N ARG A 42 -2.87 39.56 -10.98
CA ARG A 42 -1.52 38.99 -10.89
C ARG A 42 -0.51 40.01 -10.37
N GLN A 43 -0.60 41.25 -10.85
CA GLN A 43 0.26 42.34 -10.39
C GLN A 43 0.09 42.61 -8.89
N VAL A 44 -1.13 42.48 -8.35
CA VAL A 44 -1.39 42.61 -6.91
C VAL A 44 -0.64 41.54 -6.12
N TYR A 45 -0.67 40.27 -6.55
CA TYR A 45 0.08 39.20 -5.89
C TYR A 45 1.59 39.39 -5.97
N ASP A 46 2.12 39.74 -7.15
CA ASP A 46 3.55 39.99 -7.33
C ASP A 46 4.04 41.13 -6.42
N THR A 47 3.23 42.18 -6.27
CA THR A 47 3.52 43.30 -5.37
C THR A 47 3.45 42.88 -3.90
N CYS A 48 2.47 42.04 -3.52
CA CYS A 48 2.40 41.48 -2.18
C CYS A 48 3.65 40.65 -1.84
N ASP A 49 4.11 39.82 -2.77
CA ASP A 49 5.29 38.97 -2.57
C ASP A 49 6.57 39.79 -2.44
N GLN A 50 6.71 40.88 -3.21
CA GLN A 50 7.81 41.83 -3.05
C GLN A 50 7.78 42.51 -1.67
N MET A 51 6.62 42.97 -1.22
CA MET A 51 6.46 43.56 0.11
C MET A 51 6.82 42.57 1.21
N MET A 52 6.36 41.32 1.10
CA MET A 52 6.68 40.25 2.05
C MET A 52 8.17 39.93 2.08
N SER A 53 8.82 39.85 0.92
CA SER A 53 10.26 39.59 0.80
C SER A 53 11.10 40.72 1.41
N ALA A 54 10.58 41.95 1.40
CA ALA A 54 11.18 43.11 2.05
C ALA A 54 10.82 43.23 3.56
N GLY A 55 10.13 42.24 4.14
CA GLY A 55 9.69 42.27 5.54
C GLY A 55 8.50 43.20 5.83
N ASN A 56 7.87 43.77 4.81
CA ASN A 56 6.73 44.68 4.92
C ASN A 56 5.37 43.94 4.90
N THR A 57 5.15 43.08 5.89
CA THR A 57 3.91 42.29 6.00
C THR A 57 2.66 43.16 6.16
N ASN A 58 2.75 44.26 6.92
CA ASN A 58 1.62 45.19 7.10
C ASN A 58 1.25 45.91 5.79
N GLY A 59 2.25 46.23 4.95
CA GLY A 59 2.02 46.77 3.61
C GLY A 59 1.27 45.79 2.73
N ALA A 60 1.66 44.51 2.73
CA ALA A 60 0.98 43.46 1.97
C ALA A 60 -0.48 43.25 2.45
N ILE A 61 -0.72 43.25 3.77
CA ILE A 61 -2.07 43.16 4.35
C ILE A 61 -2.94 44.35 3.91
N LYS A 62 -2.36 45.56 3.92
CA LYS A 62 -3.06 46.78 3.50
C LYS A 62 -3.43 46.71 2.01
N LEU A 63 -2.48 46.34 1.15
CA LEU A 63 -2.69 46.19 -0.29
C LEU A 63 -3.83 45.22 -0.59
N LEU A 64 -3.79 43.99 -0.06
CA LEU A 64 -4.87 43.02 -0.27
C LEU A 64 -6.22 43.49 0.29
N SER A 65 -6.23 44.20 1.41
CA SER A 65 -7.47 44.74 1.99
C SER A 65 -8.13 45.81 1.10
N GLU A 66 -7.32 46.62 0.42
CA GLU A 66 -7.79 47.65 -0.51
C GLU A 66 -8.27 47.02 -1.81
N GLU A 67 -7.47 46.14 -2.40
CA GLU A 67 -7.76 45.51 -3.69
C GLU A 67 -8.93 44.53 -3.63
N LEU A 68 -9.17 43.87 -2.49
CA LEU A 68 -10.31 42.97 -2.33
C LEU A 68 -11.68 43.67 -2.53
N ARG A 69 -11.73 45.00 -2.42
CA ARG A 69 -12.95 45.80 -2.67
C ARG A 69 -13.25 45.95 -4.16
N ASN A 70 -12.28 45.74 -5.03
CA ASN A 70 -12.45 45.84 -6.46
C ASN A 70 -13.20 44.60 -6.99
N LYS A 71 -14.47 44.81 -7.38
CA LYS A 71 -15.34 43.76 -7.89
C LYS A 71 -14.90 43.25 -9.27
N ALA A 72 -14.07 43.97 -10.01
CA ALA A 72 -13.57 43.56 -11.32
C ALA A 72 -12.71 42.29 -11.25
N TYR A 73 -12.11 42.00 -10.09
CA TYR A 73 -11.33 40.78 -9.88
C TYR A 73 -12.15 39.48 -9.88
N GLY A 74 -13.48 39.56 -9.81
CA GLY A 74 -14.37 38.40 -9.94
C GLY A 74 -13.95 37.22 -9.05
N ASN A 75 -13.66 36.07 -9.68
CA ASN A 75 -13.28 34.83 -8.99
C ASN A 75 -11.91 34.91 -8.28
N ALA A 76 -11.02 35.82 -8.66
CA ALA A 76 -9.71 35.97 -8.02
C ALA A 76 -9.82 36.52 -6.58
N ARG A 77 -10.93 37.18 -6.23
CA ARG A 77 -11.19 37.72 -4.89
C ARG A 77 -11.13 36.64 -3.80
N GLY A 78 -11.55 35.41 -4.12
CA GLY A 78 -11.46 34.24 -3.23
C GLY A 78 -10.04 33.98 -2.75
N GLY A 79 -9.09 33.88 -3.68
CA GLY A 79 -7.67 33.70 -3.38
C GLY A 79 -7.06 34.88 -2.63
N MET A 80 -7.45 36.11 -3.01
CA MET A 80 -6.95 37.33 -2.33
C MET A 80 -7.38 37.36 -0.86
N PHE A 81 -8.63 36.99 -0.57
CA PHE A 81 -9.13 36.93 0.79
C PHE A 81 -8.46 35.83 1.62
N MET A 82 -8.28 34.65 1.03
CA MET A 82 -7.53 33.55 1.65
C MET A 82 -6.11 33.99 2.05
N ASN A 83 -5.39 34.67 1.13
CA ASN A 83 -4.04 35.17 1.38
C ASN A 83 -4.02 36.29 2.42
N LEU A 84 -5.00 37.19 2.39
CA LEU A 84 -5.16 38.24 3.39
C LEU A 84 -5.30 37.64 4.80
N LEU A 85 -6.24 36.71 5.00
CA LEU A 85 -6.44 36.06 6.30
C LEU A 85 -5.18 35.30 6.75
N GLY A 86 -4.51 34.62 5.82
CA GLY A 86 -3.27 33.90 6.11
C GLY A 86 -2.12 34.83 6.56
N LEU A 87 -1.97 35.98 5.91
CA LEU A 87 -0.99 36.99 6.30
C LEU A 87 -1.30 37.61 7.66
N MET A 88 -2.57 37.93 7.91
CA MET A 88 -3.01 38.46 9.21
C MET A 88 -2.72 37.47 10.34
N CYS A 89 -2.98 36.18 10.13
CA CYS A 89 -2.66 35.14 11.11
C CYS A 89 -1.14 35.06 11.37
N ARG A 90 -0.31 35.06 10.32
CA ARG A 90 1.16 35.05 10.47
C ARG A 90 1.71 36.30 11.16
N ALA A 91 1.05 37.44 11.01
CA ALA A 91 1.40 38.69 11.68
C ALA A 91 0.94 38.75 13.15
N GLY A 92 0.26 37.71 13.67
CA GLY A 92 -0.28 37.68 15.03
C GLY A 92 -1.67 38.32 15.17
N SER A 93 -2.25 38.86 14.09
CA SER A 93 -3.58 39.49 14.06
C SER A 93 -4.71 38.47 13.88
N VAL A 94 -4.65 37.34 14.61
CA VAL A 94 -5.58 36.21 14.45
C VAL A 94 -7.04 36.64 14.74
N LYS A 95 -7.27 37.42 15.79
CA LYS A 95 -8.62 37.91 16.12
C LYS A 95 -9.20 38.78 15.01
N GLU A 96 -8.40 39.65 14.41
CA GLU A 96 -8.85 40.49 13.30
C GLU A 96 -9.16 39.65 12.06
N ALA A 97 -8.36 38.60 11.80
CA ALA A 97 -8.65 37.64 10.73
C ALA A 97 -9.99 36.92 10.96
N GLN A 98 -10.26 36.49 12.20
CA GLN A 98 -11.53 35.89 12.61
C GLN A 98 -12.71 36.83 12.38
N ASP A 99 -12.60 38.08 12.82
CA ASP A 99 -13.69 39.06 12.68
C ASP A 99 -13.97 39.40 11.21
N ARG A 100 -12.92 39.51 10.38
CA ARG A 100 -13.08 39.69 8.92
C ARG A 100 -13.72 38.47 8.25
N PHE A 101 -13.34 37.26 8.66
CA PHE A 101 -14.00 36.06 8.18
C PHE A 101 -15.49 36.06 8.52
N MET A 102 -15.85 36.37 9.76
CA MET A 102 -17.26 36.42 10.19
C MET A 102 -18.05 37.51 9.49
N GLN A 103 -17.43 38.65 9.20
CA GLN A 103 -18.04 39.67 8.35
C GLN A 103 -18.32 39.12 6.95
N ALA A 104 -17.36 38.44 6.34
CA ALA A 104 -17.54 37.82 5.02
C ALA A 104 -18.62 36.73 5.03
N VAL A 105 -18.77 35.96 6.12
CA VAL A 105 -19.89 35.00 6.25
C VAL A 105 -21.23 35.73 6.15
N ALA A 106 -21.36 36.91 6.77
CA ALA A 106 -22.59 37.69 6.76
C ALA A 106 -22.85 38.42 5.42
N THR A 107 -21.81 38.90 4.73
CA THR A 107 -21.97 39.80 3.58
C THR A 107 -21.56 39.21 2.23
N GLU A 108 -20.63 38.24 2.22
CA GLU A 108 -20.02 37.67 1.01
C GLU A 108 -19.75 36.15 1.19
N PRO A 109 -20.79 35.30 1.30
CA PRO A 109 -20.63 33.90 1.71
C PRO A 109 -19.76 33.05 0.77
N VAL A 110 -19.69 33.37 -0.52
CA VAL A 110 -18.79 32.71 -1.48
C VAL A 110 -17.32 33.01 -1.16
N LEU A 111 -17.04 34.24 -0.73
CA LEU A 111 -15.71 34.67 -0.31
C LEU A 111 -15.27 33.94 0.97
N ALA A 112 -16.16 33.89 1.96
CA ALA A 112 -15.94 33.14 3.20
C ALA A 112 -15.73 31.65 2.94
N ALA A 113 -16.51 31.04 2.05
CA ALA A 113 -16.36 29.61 1.72
C ALA A 113 -14.97 29.27 1.17
N THR A 114 -14.35 30.18 0.40
CA THR A 114 -13.02 29.98 -0.17
C THR A 114 -11.91 30.01 0.89
N ALA A 115 -12.11 30.78 1.98
CA ALA A 115 -11.11 30.99 3.02
C ALA A 115 -11.40 30.20 4.32
N PHE A 116 -12.38 29.28 4.31
CA PHE A 116 -12.92 28.61 5.50
C PHE A 116 -11.84 27.94 6.38
N ASP A 117 -10.87 27.27 5.77
CA ASP A 117 -9.87 26.47 6.51
C ASP A 117 -8.65 27.28 6.99
N VAL A 118 -8.48 28.54 6.54
CA VAL A 118 -7.24 29.30 6.76
C VAL A 118 -6.92 29.48 8.24
N ILE A 119 -7.90 29.94 9.01
CA ILE A 119 -7.72 30.26 10.42
C ILE A 119 -7.57 28.98 11.24
N SER A 120 -8.41 27.97 10.99
CA SER A 120 -8.33 26.67 11.66
C SER A 120 -7.00 25.97 11.39
N GLY A 121 -6.53 26.02 10.13
CA GLY A 121 -5.23 25.48 9.72
C GLY A 121 -4.07 26.19 10.42
N HIS A 122 -4.12 27.52 10.52
CA HIS A 122 -3.11 28.29 11.25
C HIS A 122 -3.07 27.93 12.74
N LEU A 123 -4.22 27.97 13.43
CA LEU A 123 -4.33 27.67 14.86
C LEU A 123 -3.80 26.27 15.18
N ASN A 124 -4.14 25.27 14.34
CA ASN A 124 -3.62 23.93 14.47
C ASN A 124 -2.10 23.86 14.24
N ALA A 125 -1.57 24.57 13.24
CA ALA A 125 -0.14 24.57 12.92
C ALA A 125 0.74 25.18 14.01
N VAL A 126 0.26 26.22 14.72
CA VAL A 126 0.96 26.83 15.85
C VAL A 126 0.70 26.11 17.19
N GLY A 127 -0.11 25.05 17.17
CA GLY A 127 -0.46 24.28 18.38
C GLY A 127 -1.41 25.01 19.34
N ASP A 128 -2.13 26.05 18.89
CA ASP A 128 -3.12 26.77 19.70
C ASP A 128 -4.46 26.03 19.70
N ILE A 129 -4.52 24.94 20.46
CA ILE A 129 -5.72 24.08 20.53
C ILE A 129 -6.89 24.80 21.19
N ARG A 130 -6.65 25.68 22.16
CA ARG A 130 -7.71 26.47 22.82
C ARG A 130 -8.32 27.48 21.84
N GLY A 131 -7.47 28.18 21.09
CA GLY A 131 -7.90 29.07 20.02
C GLY A 131 -8.70 28.32 18.95
N LEU A 132 -8.25 27.13 18.55
CA LEU A 132 -8.96 26.28 17.59
C LEU A 132 -10.34 25.85 18.10
N GLU A 133 -10.44 25.42 19.36
CA GLU A 133 -11.70 25.03 20.00
C GLU A 133 -12.69 26.21 20.06
N ALA A 134 -12.22 27.39 20.49
CA ALA A 134 -13.03 28.60 20.53
C ALA A 134 -13.49 29.06 19.14
N TRP A 135 -12.58 29.04 18.16
CA TRP A 135 -12.87 29.44 16.78
C TRP A 135 -13.89 28.53 16.12
N SER A 136 -13.65 27.21 16.17
CA SER A 136 -14.57 26.22 15.63
C SER A 136 -15.93 26.23 16.34
N GLY A 137 -15.95 26.54 17.65
CA GLY A 137 -17.17 26.83 18.40
C GLY A 137 -17.98 27.97 17.79
N ARG A 138 -17.34 29.12 17.55
CA ARG A 138 -17.97 30.29 16.92
C ARG A 138 -18.51 29.99 15.51
N LEU A 139 -17.83 29.13 14.75
CA LEU A 139 -18.29 28.73 13.42
C LEU A 139 -19.60 27.90 13.47
N MET A 140 -19.76 27.00 14.44
CA MET A 140 -20.96 26.16 14.56
C MET A 140 -22.25 26.96 14.79
N ASP A 141 -22.14 28.12 15.45
CA ASP A 141 -23.27 29.01 15.77
C ASP A 141 -23.58 30.03 14.68
N SER A 142 -22.82 30.01 13.57
CA SER A 142 -22.94 30.99 12.50
C SER A 142 -23.78 30.51 11.30
N LEU A 143 -24.23 31.47 10.47
CA LEU A 143 -25.03 31.22 9.27
C LEU A 143 -24.17 30.74 8.10
N LEU A 144 -23.51 29.60 8.27
CA LEU A 144 -22.71 28.97 7.23
C LEU A 144 -23.55 28.09 6.29
N PRO A 145 -23.12 27.92 5.03
CA PRO A 145 -23.61 26.85 4.16
C PRO A 145 -23.53 25.47 4.85
N ALA A 146 -24.48 24.58 4.56
CA ALA A 146 -24.63 23.29 5.26
C ALA A 146 -23.34 22.44 5.27
N ASN A 147 -22.62 22.41 4.15
CA ASN A 147 -21.34 21.70 4.04
C ASN A 147 -20.24 22.29 4.94
N LEU A 148 -20.22 23.61 5.16
CA LEU A 148 -19.26 24.27 6.05
C LEU A 148 -19.67 24.14 7.52
N VAL A 149 -20.97 24.08 7.82
CA VAL A 149 -21.46 23.74 9.16
C VAL A 149 -20.96 22.34 9.55
N GLU A 150 -21.16 21.34 8.70
CA GLU A 150 -20.66 19.98 8.96
C GLU A 150 -19.15 19.97 9.27
N ARG A 151 -18.36 20.64 8.42
CA ARG A 151 -16.90 20.74 8.62
C ARG A 151 -16.54 21.43 9.92
N SER A 152 -17.30 22.45 10.34
CA SER A 152 -17.10 23.15 11.62
C SER A 152 -17.24 22.21 12.81
N TYR A 153 -18.25 21.33 12.80
CA TYR A 153 -18.45 20.30 13.83
C TYR A 153 -17.29 19.30 13.85
N ALA A 154 -16.84 18.83 12.68
CA ALA A 154 -15.71 17.90 12.60
C ALA A 154 -14.41 18.52 13.15
N ILE A 155 -14.12 19.79 12.79
CA ILE A 155 -12.96 20.52 13.32
C ILE A 155 -13.08 20.69 14.84
N HIS A 156 -14.24 21.09 15.34
CA HIS A 156 -14.45 21.33 16.77
C HIS A 156 -14.30 20.05 17.59
N LEU A 157 -14.88 18.93 17.14
CA LEU A 157 -14.71 17.65 17.82
C LEU A 157 -13.25 17.21 17.84
N ASN A 158 -12.51 17.36 16.74
CA ASN A 158 -11.09 17.02 16.72
C ASN A 158 -10.24 17.93 17.63
N ALA A 159 -10.61 19.22 17.74
CA ALA A 159 -10.00 20.13 18.72
C ALA A 159 -10.28 19.65 20.15
N CYS A 160 -11.53 19.28 20.48
CA CYS A 160 -11.90 18.73 21.78
C CYS A 160 -11.16 17.42 22.10
N VAL A 161 -10.99 16.52 21.13
CA VAL A 161 -10.17 15.30 21.31
C VAL A 161 -8.73 15.66 21.64
N THR A 162 -8.19 16.71 21.00
CA THR A 162 -6.80 17.14 21.21
C THR A 162 -6.60 17.88 22.54
N SER A 163 -7.59 18.65 22.99
CA SER A 163 -7.59 19.30 24.31
C SER A 163 -7.97 18.36 25.46
N GLY A 164 -8.48 17.15 25.16
CA GLY A 164 -8.98 16.21 26.17
C GLY A 164 -10.34 16.59 26.74
N ASN A 165 -11.10 17.45 26.06
CA ASN A 165 -12.40 17.93 26.49
C ASN A 165 -13.53 16.93 26.11
N THR A 166 -13.51 15.74 26.72
CA THR A 166 -14.49 14.67 26.43
C THR A 166 -15.92 15.10 26.74
N ASP A 167 -16.15 15.86 27.80
CA ASP A 167 -17.50 16.30 28.17
C ASP A 167 -18.12 17.19 27.09
N ARG A 168 -17.31 18.01 26.41
CA ARG A 168 -17.76 18.77 25.24
C ARG A 168 -18.11 17.88 24.05
N ILE A 169 -17.35 16.82 23.80
CA ILE A 169 -17.67 15.82 22.77
C ILE A 169 -19.02 15.17 23.09
N LEU A 170 -19.22 14.72 24.32
CA LEU A 170 -20.46 14.07 24.77
C LEU A 170 -21.67 15.00 24.62
N ALA A 171 -21.54 16.28 24.96
CA ALA A 171 -22.59 17.27 24.77
C ALA A 171 -22.99 17.47 23.30
N LEU A 172 -22.08 17.19 22.35
CA LEU A 172 -22.33 17.37 20.92
C LEU A 172 -22.89 16.13 20.24
N VAL A 173 -22.80 14.94 20.84
CA VAL A 173 -23.38 13.70 20.28
C VAL A 173 -24.87 13.84 19.96
N PRO A 174 -25.76 14.20 20.92
CA PRO A 174 -27.19 14.37 20.64
C PRO A 174 -27.46 15.55 19.71
N VAL A 175 -26.62 16.58 19.74
CA VAL A 175 -26.73 17.74 18.83
C VAL A 175 -26.49 17.28 17.39
N CYS A 176 -25.45 16.50 17.14
CA CYS A 176 -25.16 15.94 15.83
C CYS A 176 -26.31 15.07 15.34
N ALA A 177 -26.76 14.11 16.16
CA ALA A 177 -27.84 13.18 15.81
C ALA A 177 -29.16 13.87 15.46
N LYS A 178 -29.49 14.99 16.13
CA LYS A 178 -30.69 15.76 15.86
C LYS A 178 -30.55 16.73 14.68
N ARG A 179 -29.36 17.31 14.50
CA ARG A 179 -29.14 18.39 13.53
C ARG A 179 -28.88 17.87 12.12
N PHE A 180 -28.22 16.73 11.99
CA PHE A 180 -27.80 16.18 10.71
C PHE A 180 -28.49 14.86 10.40
N ASP A 181 -28.50 14.45 9.13
CA ASP A 181 -28.92 13.11 8.77
C ASP A 181 -27.96 12.04 9.32
N GLY A 182 -28.36 10.77 9.23
CA GLY A 182 -27.57 9.64 9.70
C GLY A 182 -26.15 9.60 9.13
N PRO A 183 -25.97 9.63 7.79
CA PRO A 183 -24.64 9.58 7.17
C PRO A 183 -23.72 10.73 7.58
N VAL A 184 -24.22 11.96 7.67
CA VAL A 184 -23.45 13.13 8.11
C VAL A 184 -23.10 13.02 9.59
N SER A 185 -24.07 12.68 10.46
CA SER A 185 -23.84 12.50 11.89
C SER A 185 -22.75 11.45 12.15
N ARG A 186 -22.83 10.32 11.45
CA ARG A 186 -21.82 9.26 11.53
C ARG A 186 -20.44 9.73 11.11
N ARG A 187 -20.32 10.45 9.99
CA ARG A 187 -19.03 10.94 9.49
C ARG A 187 -18.38 11.92 10.47
N ILE A 188 -19.15 12.84 11.04
CA ILE A 188 -18.67 13.77 12.08
C ILE A 188 -18.18 13.00 13.31
N LEU A 189 -18.99 12.09 13.86
CA LEU A 189 -18.71 11.42 15.13
C LEU A 189 -17.65 10.32 15.02
N SER A 190 -17.58 9.62 13.89
CA SER A 190 -16.55 8.58 13.65
C SER A 190 -15.13 9.13 13.71
N GLY A 191 -14.90 10.35 13.22
CA GLY A 191 -13.60 11.01 13.32
C GLY A 191 -13.14 11.19 14.77
N ALA A 192 -14.05 11.58 15.66
CA ALA A 192 -13.76 11.72 17.09
C ALA A 192 -13.47 10.38 17.76
N VAL A 193 -14.32 9.36 17.53
CA VAL A 193 -14.12 8.01 18.09
C VAL A 193 -12.78 7.42 17.64
N ASN A 194 -12.48 7.46 16.35
CA ASN A 194 -11.23 6.92 15.81
C ASN A 194 -10.01 7.66 16.36
N SER A 195 -10.08 8.99 16.47
CA SER A 195 -9.00 9.80 17.04
C SER A 195 -8.76 9.49 18.51
N LEU A 196 -9.81 9.27 19.31
CA LEU A 196 -9.68 8.85 20.70
C LEU A 196 -9.04 7.45 20.83
N ILE A 197 -9.45 6.50 19.98
CA ILE A 197 -8.84 5.15 19.98
C ILE A 197 -7.36 5.22 19.58
N LEU A 198 -7.02 5.94 18.50
CA LEU A 198 -5.64 6.08 18.03
C LEU A 198 -4.72 6.79 19.04
N LYS A 199 -5.26 7.72 19.82
CA LYS A 199 -4.54 8.41 20.91
C LYS A 199 -4.58 7.64 22.24
N GLU A 200 -5.03 6.39 22.22
CA GLU A 200 -5.13 5.51 23.40
C GLU A 200 -6.01 6.08 24.54
N LYS A 201 -6.93 7.00 24.21
CA LYS A 201 -7.92 7.58 25.13
C LYS A 201 -9.13 6.66 25.25
N PHE A 202 -8.89 5.42 25.68
CA PHE A 202 -9.89 4.36 25.58
C PHE A 202 -11.13 4.57 26.45
N ILE A 203 -10.98 5.16 27.64
CA ILE A 203 -12.11 5.47 28.52
C ILE A 203 -13.01 6.52 27.85
N ASP A 204 -12.42 7.56 27.27
CA ASP A 204 -13.15 8.60 26.56
C ASP A 204 -13.82 8.06 25.29
N ALA A 205 -13.10 7.24 24.52
CA ALA A 205 -13.67 6.54 23.36
C ALA A 205 -14.89 5.70 23.75
N ALA A 206 -14.81 4.93 24.86
CA ALA A 206 -15.93 4.14 25.35
C ALA A 206 -17.14 5.01 25.69
N ARG A 207 -16.93 6.10 26.45
CA ARG A 207 -17.99 7.05 26.82
C ARG A 207 -18.67 7.67 25.60
N VAL A 208 -17.89 8.04 24.57
CA VAL A 208 -18.44 8.59 23.33
C VAL A 208 -19.24 7.53 22.57
N ILE A 209 -18.74 6.29 22.47
CA ILE A 209 -19.50 5.20 21.84
C ILE A 209 -20.81 4.91 22.61
N ASP A 210 -20.77 4.92 23.95
CA ASP A 210 -21.98 4.78 24.79
C ASP A 210 -23.01 5.87 24.47
N ALA A 211 -22.57 7.12 24.35
CA ALA A 211 -23.46 8.24 24.00
C ALA A 211 -24.03 8.10 22.58
N VAL A 212 -23.22 7.65 21.61
CA VAL A 212 -23.70 7.40 20.24
C VAL A 212 -24.73 6.26 20.23
N GLU A 213 -24.55 5.24 21.06
CA GLU A 213 -25.47 4.11 21.17
C GLU A 213 -26.86 4.53 21.65
N VAL A 214 -26.94 5.46 22.61
CA VAL A 214 -28.21 6.05 23.06
C VAL A 214 -28.96 6.73 21.91
N GLU A 215 -28.26 7.47 21.06
CA GLU A 215 -28.85 8.18 19.91
C GLU A 215 -29.13 7.26 18.71
N SER A 216 -28.60 6.03 18.72
CA SER A 216 -28.66 5.11 17.56
C SER A 216 -30.00 4.41 17.36
N VAL A 217 -30.92 4.47 18.33
CA VAL A 217 -32.17 3.68 18.36
C VAL A 217 -32.95 3.76 17.05
N ASN A 218 -32.97 4.92 16.39
CA ASN A 218 -33.67 5.14 15.13
C ASN A 218 -32.75 5.64 14.00
N ILE A 219 -31.42 5.60 14.18
CA ILE A 219 -30.45 6.11 13.22
C ILE A 219 -29.47 5.00 12.86
N VAL A 220 -29.75 4.29 11.77
CA VAL A 220 -28.99 3.10 11.32
C VAL A 220 -27.50 3.40 11.16
N ASP A 221 -27.14 4.58 10.63
CA ASP A 221 -25.73 4.97 10.49
C ASP A 221 -24.99 5.11 11.82
N LEU A 222 -25.66 5.62 12.87
CA LEU A 222 -25.06 5.67 14.21
C LEU A 222 -24.99 4.29 14.84
N LYS A 223 -25.97 3.42 14.59
CA LYS A 223 -25.90 2.01 15.00
C LYS A 223 -24.69 1.31 14.36
N ASN A 224 -24.44 1.55 13.07
CA ASN A 224 -23.27 1.01 12.38
C ASN A 224 -21.95 1.56 12.94
N LEU A 225 -21.92 2.83 13.36
CA LEU A 225 -20.76 3.40 14.06
C LEU A 225 -20.48 2.66 15.38
N VAL A 226 -21.50 2.34 16.17
CA VAL A 226 -21.33 1.58 17.42
C VAL A 226 -20.83 0.17 17.14
N LEU A 227 -21.45 -0.53 16.17
CA LEU A 227 -21.07 -1.88 15.78
C LEU A 227 -19.62 -1.98 15.27
N LEU A 228 -19.13 -0.95 14.58
CA LEU A 228 -17.73 -0.86 14.14
C LEU A 228 -16.79 -0.43 15.28
N GLY A 229 -17.20 0.55 16.07
CA GLY A 229 -16.38 1.18 17.11
C GLY A 229 -16.07 0.27 18.29
N ARG A 230 -17.05 -0.52 18.76
CA ARG A 230 -16.89 -1.41 19.92
C ARG A 230 -15.80 -2.47 19.74
N PRO A 231 -15.84 -3.35 18.71
CA PRO A 231 -14.79 -4.35 18.54
C PRO A 231 -13.44 -3.71 18.26
N THR A 232 -13.41 -2.57 17.56
CA THR A 232 -12.17 -1.81 17.29
C THR A 232 -11.54 -1.28 18.58
N LEU A 233 -12.34 -0.70 19.49
CA LEU A 233 -11.89 -0.26 20.80
C LEU A 233 -11.35 -1.43 21.64
N MET A 234 -12.07 -2.55 21.69
CA MET A 234 -11.63 -3.71 22.47
C MET A 234 -10.35 -4.33 21.92
N ALA A 235 -10.21 -4.40 20.59
CA ALA A 235 -8.97 -4.84 19.94
C ALA A 235 -7.79 -3.89 20.20
N ALA A 236 -8.04 -2.57 20.23
CA ALA A 236 -7.02 -1.58 20.59
C ALA A 236 -6.58 -1.67 22.07
N GLN A 237 -7.48 -2.14 22.96
CA GLN A 237 -7.18 -2.46 24.35
C GLN A 237 -6.57 -3.86 24.56
N ASP A 238 -6.32 -4.61 23.49
CA ASP A 238 -5.89 -6.02 23.51
C ASP A 238 -6.85 -6.95 24.29
N LYS A 239 -8.14 -6.57 24.40
CA LYS A 239 -9.21 -7.37 25.04
C LYS A 239 -9.86 -8.30 24.01
N TRP A 240 -9.11 -9.31 23.58
CA TRP A 240 -9.48 -10.14 22.43
C TRP A 240 -10.78 -10.95 22.58
N THR A 241 -11.09 -11.41 23.78
CA THR A 241 -12.36 -12.12 24.03
C THR A 241 -13.56 -11.20 23.81
N ASP A 242 -13.51 -9.98 24.35
CA ASP A 242 -14.58 -8.99 24.18
C ASP A 242 -14.63 -8.47 22.73
N ALA A 243 -13.46 -8.25 22.12
CA ALA A 243 -13.36 -7.87 20.71
C ALA A 243 -14.05 -8.92 19.82
N GLY A 244 -13.80 -10.21 20.05
CA GLY A 244 -14.44 -11.30 19.31
C GLY A 244 -15.96 -11.35 19.49
N LEU A 245 -16.46 -11.12 20.72
CA LEU A 245 -17.90 -11.06 20.99
C LEU A 245 -18.59 -9.93 20.23
N HIS A 246 -18.02 -8.72 20.28
CA HIS A 246 -18.57 -7.57 19.56
C HIS A 246 -18.39 -7.70 18.04
N PHE A 247 -17.28 -8.28 17.58
CA PHE A 247 -17.04 -8.53 16.18
C PHE A 247 -18.08 -9.50 15.60
N ALA A 248 -18.47 -10.53 16.34
CA ALA A 248 -19.51 -11.45 15.88
C ALA A 248 -20.86 -10.76 15.62
N LYS A 249 -21.23 -9.76 16.44
CA LYS A 249 -22.41 -8.91 16.20
C LYS A 249 -22.23 -8.06 14.94
N ALA A 250 -21.07 -7.43 14.79
CA ALA A 250 -20.73 -6.65 13.61
C ALA A 250 -20.79 -7.49 12.31
N VAL A 251 -20.29 -8.72 12.31
CA VAL A 251 -20.37 -9.65 11.17
C VAL A 251 -21.83 -9.88 10.72
N ALA A 252 -22.74 -10.05 11.67
CA ALA A 252 -24.15 -10.27 11.38
C ALA A 252 -24.85 -9.02 10.83
N GLU A 253 -24.59 -7.85 11.43
CA GLU A 253 -25.43 -6.66 11.25
C GLU A 253 -24.85 -5.58 10.33
N LEU A 254 -23.52 -5.45 10.22
CA LEU A 254 -22.92 -4.38 9.42
C LEU A 254 -23.12 -4.60 7.91
N PRO A 255 -23.35 -3.53 7.13
CA PRO A 255 -23.22 -3.56 5.68
C PRO A 255 -21.82 -3.99 5.21
N ASP A 256 -21.72 -4.46 3.98
CA ASP A 256 -20.47 -5.04 3.44
C ASP A 256 -19.25 -4.10 3.57
N GLY A 257 -19.38 -2.83 3.15
CA GLY A 257 -18.30 -1.84 3.25
C GLY A 257 -17.87 -1.52 4.69
N ASP A 258 -18.81 -1.53 5.63
CA ASP A 258 -18.53 -1.28 7.05
C ASP A 258 -17.88 -2.48 7.71
N LEU A 259 -18.35 -3.68 7.38
CA LEU A 259 -17.75 -4.92 7.86
C LEU A 259 -16.31 -5.07 7.33
N ARG A 260 -16.07 -4.73 6.06
CA ARG A 260 -14.72 -4.65 5.49
C ARG A 260 -13.80 -3.72 6.30
N THR A 261 -14.29 -2.54 6.66
CA THR A 261 -13.51 -1.59 7.48
C THR A 261 -13.25 -2.15 8.89
N CYS A 262 -14.24 -2.82 9.49
CA CYS A 262 -14.11 -3.47 10.79
C CYS A 262 -13.06 -4.60 10.76
N ILE A 263 -13.05 -5.44 9.71
CA ILE A 263 -12.04 -6.48 9.47
C ILE A 263 -10.64 -5.87 9.46
N GLY A 264 -10.41 -4.84 8.64
CA GLY A 264 -9.11 -4.19 8.55
C GLY A 264 -8.63 -3.63 9.89
N SER A 265 -9.54 -3.09 10.70
CA SER A 265 -9.20 -2.50 12.00
C SER A 265 -8.92 -3.56 13.07
N VAL A 266 -9.78 -4.57 13.20
CA VAL A 266 -9.72 -5.58 14.27
C VAL A 266 -8.72 -6.67 13.94
N ILE A 267 -8.84 -7.30 12.77
CA ILE A 267 -7.97 -8.41 12.36
C ILE A 267 -6.59 -7.88 11.99
N GLY A 268 -6.51 -6.72 11.32
CA GLY A 268 -5.23 -6.09 11.03
C GLY A 268 -4.42 -5.83 12.31
N ARG A 269 -5.06 -5.32 13.37
CA ARG A 269 -4.42 -5.14 14.69
C ARG A 269 -3.99 -6.47 15.29
N ALA A 270 -4.84 -7.50 15.27
CA ALA A 270 -4.51 -8.83 15.78
C ALA A 270 -3.24 -9.39 15.12
N ILE A 271 -3.10 -9.25 13.81
CA ILE A 271 -1.88 -9.65 13.08
C ILE A 271 -0.67 -8.82 13.52
N THR A 272 -0.81 -7.49 13.63
CA THR A 272 0.29 -6.59 14.06
C THR A 272 0.81 -6.92 15.46
N VAL A 273 -0.05 -7.38 16.38
CA VAL A 273 0.37 -7.80 17.74
C VAL A 273 0.55 -9.32 17.87
N ALA A 274 0.72 -10.04 16.76
CA ALA A 274 0.96 -11.48 16.71
C ALA A 274 -0.11 -12.36 17.37
N GLN A 275 -1.35 -11.87 17.48
CA GLN A 275 -2.53 -12.62 17.93
C GLN A 275 -3.14 -13.40 16.77
N PHE A 276 -2.31 -14.22 16.14
CA PHE A 276 -2.66 -14.80 14.85
C PHE A 276 -3.80 -15.82 14.92
N ASP A 277 -3.92 -16.59 16.00
CA ASP A 277 -5.00 -17.59 16.13
C ASP A 277 -6.37 -16.91 16.27
N ILE A 278 -6.40 -15.73 16.89
CA ILE A 278 -7.58 -14.87 16.92
C ILE A 278 -7.86 -14.32 15.52
N ALA A 279 -6.84 -13.78 14.84
CA ALA A 279 -6.99 -13.27 13.48
C ALA A 279 -7.61 -14.33 12.55
N ASP A 280 -7.10 -15.56 12.60
CA ASP A 280 -7.57 -16.66 11.78
C ASP A 280 -9.02 -17.03 12.08
N LYS A 281 -9.36 -17.20 13.36
CA LYS A 281 -10.74 -17.50 13.78
C LYS A 281 -11.74 -16.44 13.30
N LEU A 282 -11.37 -15.16 13.36
CA LEU A 282 -12.22 -14.06 12.92
C LEU A 282 -12.35 -14.02 11.39
N CYS A 283 -11.27 -14.28 10.65
CA CYS A 283 -11.30 -14.41 9.19
C CYS A 283 -12.23 -15.54 8.72
N GLU A 284 -12.06 -16.73 9.31
CA GLU A 284 -12.88 -17.91 9.01
C GLU A 284 -14.36 -17.64 9.29
N GLN A 285 -14.68 -17.01 10.44
CA GLN A 285 -16.04 -16.61 10.77
C GLN A 285 -16.70 -15.74 9.68
N VAL A 286 -15.96 -14.79 9.09
CA VAL A 286 -16.50 -13.94 8.01
C VAL A 286 -16.71 -14.76 6.75
N MET A 287 -15.70 -15.50 6.32
CA MET A 287 -15.74 -16.27 5.06
C MET A 287 -16.82 -17.37 5.08
N GLU A 288 -17.06 -18.02 6.22
CA GLU A 288 -18.09 -19.05 6.37
C GLU A 288 -19.50 -18.49 6.44
N LYS A 289 -19.70 -17.37 7.16
CA LYS A 289 -21.05 -16.89 7.50
C LYS A 289 -21.58 -15.81 6.56
N GLN A 290 -20.73 -15.14 5.80
CA GLN A 290 -21.09 -13.93 5.06
C GLN A 290 -20.76 -14.02 3.56
N GLY A 291 -21.05 -15.16 2.93
CA GLY A 291 -20.82 -15.36 1.49
C GLY A 291 -21.55 -14.36 0.57
N SER A 292 -22.58 -13.65 1.05
CA SER A 292 -23.24 -12.57 0.31
C SER A 292 -22.53 -11.21 0.40
N LYS A 293 -21.69 -10.99 1.42
CA LYS A 293 -20.90 -9.76 1.63
C LYS A 293 -19.51 -9.95 1.03
N GLN A 294 -19.44 -9.88 -0.30
CA GLN A 294 -18.25 -10.23 -1.08
C GLN A 294 -17.04 -9.36 -0.72
N GLY A 295 -17.22 -8.07 -0.46
CA GLY A 295 -16.12 -7.18 -0.08
C GLY A 295 -15.47 -7.57 1.24
N ALA A 296 -16.29 -7.89 2.25
CA ALA A 296 -15.85 -8.37 3.55
C ALA A 296 -15.18 -9.75 3.46
N ALA A 297 -15.73 -10.68 2.67
CA ALA A 297 -15.14 -12.01 2.47
C ALA A 297 -13.75 -11.91 1.80
N MET A 298 -13.59 -11.05 0.80
CA MET A 298 -12.30 -10.79 0.14
C MET A 298 -11.28 -10.15 1.08
N GLU A 299 -11.70 -9.19 1.90
CA GLU A 299 -10.82 -8.59 2.92
C GLU A 299 -10.41 -9.62 3.98
N ALA A 300 -11.35 -10.44 4.46
CA ALA A 300 -11.04 -11.53 5.39
C ALA A 300 -10.04 -12.53 4.78
N ALA A 301 -10.20 -12.92 3.51
CA ALA A 301 -9.24 -13.77 2.82
C ALA A 301 -7.85 -13.12 2.70
N THR A 302 -7.79 -11.82 2.43
CA THR A 302 -6.54 -11.05 2.38
C THR A 302 -5.82 -11.09 3.73
N GLN A 303 -6.52 -10.78 4.81
CA GLN A 303 -5.96 -10.81 6.15
C GLN A 303 -5.57 -12.23 6.59
N TRP A 304 -6.32 -13.25 6.16
CA TRP A 304 -6.01 -14.65 6.44
C TRP A 304 -4.71 -15.07 5.76
N LEU A 305 -4.51 -14.77 4.47
CA LEU A 305 -3.23 -15.01 3.79
C LEU A 305 -2.08 -14.24 4.45
N LYS A 306 -2.31 -12.96 4.77
CA LYS A 306 -1.34 -12.11 5.45
C LYS A 306 -0.92 -12.70 6.80
N SER A 307 -1.86 -13.20 7.61
CA SER A 307 -1.53 -13.79 8.90
C SER A 307 -0.59 -14.99 8.77
N ALA A 308 -0.75 -15.84 7.77
CA ALA A 308 0.17 -16.97 7.55
C ALA A 308 1.55 -16.51 7.10
N LYS A 309 1.62 -15.49 6.23
CA LYS A 309 2.89 -14.89 5.80
C LYS A 309 3.66 -14.23 6.96
N GLU A 310 2.98 -13.46 7.81
CA GLU A 310 3.60 -12.80 8.98
C GLU A 310 4.08 -13.81 10.04
N ARG A 311 3.40 -14.97 10.16
CA ARG A 311 3.90 -16.12 10.95
C ARG A 311 5.17 -16.77 10.37
N LYS A 312 5.54 -16.44 9.13
CA LYS A 312 6.57 -17.12 8.32
C LYS A 312 6.28 -18.61 8.09
N ASP A 313 4.99 -18.98 8.09
CA ASP A 313 4.53 -20.34 7.83
C ASP A 313 4.08 -20.43 6.36
N LEU A 314 5.05 -20.58 5.46
CA LEU A 314 4.79 -20.67 4.02
C LEU A 314 3.92 -21.90 3.64
N PRO A 315 4.10 -23.10 4.24
CA PRO A 315 3.19 -24.22 3.99
C PRO A 315 1.74 -23.90 4.34
N LEU A 316 1.49 -23.10 5.39
CA LEU A 316 0.14 -22.64 5.72
C LEU A 316 -0.42 -21.68 4.67
N VAL A 317 0.40 -20.81 4.07
CA VAL A 317 -0.02 -19.97 2.94
C VAL A 317 -0.53 -20.85 1.78
N VAL A 318 0.20 -21.93 1.43
CA VAL A 318 -0.23 -22.88 0.38
C VAL A 318 -1.56 -23.54 0.72
N LYS A 319 -1.73 -24.02 1.96
CA LYS A 319 -3.00 -24.60 2.42
C LYS A 319 -4.17 -23.61 2.34
N ARG A 320 -3.92 -22.33 2.63
CA ARG A 320 -4.94 -21.27 2.55
C ARG A 320 -5.32 -20.96 1.12
N PHE A 321 -4.35 -20.87 0.21
CA PHE A 321 -4.65 -20.74 -1.22
C PHE A 321 -5.48 -21.92 -1.74
N ASP A 322 -5.15 -23.15 -1.33
CA ASP A 322 -5.94 -24.34 -1.70
C ASP A 322 -7.39 -24.28 -1.20
N ALA A 323 -7.60 -23.78 0.03
CA ALA A 323 -8.94 -23.54 0.57
C ALA A 323 -9.69 -22.44 -0.22
N LEU A 324 -9.03 -21.31 -0.51
CA LEU A 324 -9.61 -20.20 -1.28
C LEU A 324 -9.95 -20.62 -2.72
N ALA A 325 -9.12 -21.44 -3.35
CA ALA A 325 -9.37 -22.00 -4.67
C ALA A 325 -10.66 -22.86 -4.71
N ARG A 326 -11.09 -23.45 -3.60
CA ARG A 326 -12.36 -24.19 -3.48
C ARG A 326 -13.53 -23.37 -2.94
N SER A 327 -13.28 -22.15 -2.47
CA SER A 327 -14.31 -21.29 -1.89
C SER A 327 -15.21 -20.64 -2.95
N ALA A 328 -16.30 -20.01 -2.50
CA ALA A 328 -17.19 -19.19 -3.31
C ALA A 328 -16.64 -17.78 -3.63
N ILE A 329 -15.44 -17.44 -3.15
CA ILE A 329 -14.78 -16.15 -3.45
C ILE A 329 -14.38 -16.11 -4.93
N SER A 330 -14.53 -14.93 -5.54
CA SER A 330 -14.18 -14.67 -6.95
C SER A 330 -12.79 -15.20 -7.31
N LYS A 331 -12.71 -15.97 -8.41
CA LYS A 331 -11.45 -16.56 -8.88
C LYS A 331 -10.46 -15.50 -9.37
N SER A 332 -10.93 -14.41 -9.98
CA SER A 332 -10.05 -13.27 -10.32
C SER A 332 -9.42 -12.65 -9.08
N PHE A 333 -10.16 -12.52 -7.98
CA PHE A 333 -9.58 -12.03 -6.72
C PHE A 333 -8.52 -13.01 -6.17
N VAL A 334 -8.83 -14.32 -6.14
CA VAL A 334 -7.87 -15.34 -5.67
C VAL A 334 -6.63 -15.38 -6.57
N SER A 335 -6.78 -15.23 -7.89
CA SER A 335 -5.68 -15.14 -8.85
C SER A 335 -4.79 -13.91 -8.59
N GLY A 336 -5.39 -12.74 -8.35
CA GLY A 336 -4.62 -11.53 -8.01
C GLY A 336 -3.80 -11.67 -6.72
N GLN A 337 -4.37 -12.32 -5.69
CA GLN A 337 -3.61 -12.66 -4.47
C GLN A 337 -2.52 -13.70 -4.76
N TYR A 338 -2.82 -14.74 -5.55
CA TYR A 338 -1.86 -15.76 -5.93
C TYR A 338 -0.64 -15.13 -6.62
N ASN A 339 -0.87 -14.27 -7.62
CA ASN A 339 0.17 -13.53 -8.34
C ASN A 339 1.03 -12.70 -7.37
N THR A 340 0.39 -11.91 -6.50
CA THR A 340 1.08 -11.08 -5.51
C THR A 340 2.02 -11.86 -4.59
N TYR A 341 1.66 -13.10 -4.22
CA TYR A 341 2.43 -13.91 -3.28
C TYR A 341 3.37 -14.90 -3.95
N PHE A 342 3.21 -15.18 -5.25
CA PHE A 342 3.81 -16.34 -5.89
C PHE A 342 5.33 -16.41 -5.72
N TYR A 343 6.06 -15.40 -6.21
CA TYR A 343 7.52 -15.40 -6.14
C TYR A 343 8.06 -15.27 -4.71
N ASP A 344 7.37 -14.47 -3.88
CA ASP A 344 7.71 -14.27 -2.47
C ASP A 344 7.72 -15.59 -1.70
N ILE A 345 6.75 -16.48 -1.96
CA ILE A 345 6.66 -17.75 -1.24
C ILE A 345 7.44 -18.86 -1.94
N MET A 346 7.43 -18.93 -3.27
CA MET A 346 8.06 -20.03 -4.03
C MET A 346 9.55 -20.16 -3.72
N ASN A 347 10.25 -19.05 -3.51
CA ASN A 347 11.67 -19.05 -3.16
C ASN A 347 11.97 -19.67 -1.78
N GLY A 348 10.99 -19.69 -0.86
CA GLY A 348 11.14 -20.24 0.49
C GLY A 348 10.52 -21.62 0.71
N LEU A 349 9.75 -22.13 -0.26
CA LEU A 349 9.07 -23.42 -0.16
C LEU A 349 10.04 -24.59 -0.44
N LYS A 350 9.80 -25.71 0.23
CA LYS A 350 10.41 -26.98 -0.17
C LYS A 350 9.76 -27.46 -1.47
N LYS A 351 10.46 -28.32 -2.19
CA LYS A 351 10.03 -28.83 -3.51
C LYS A 351 8.59 -29.39 -3.51
N ASP A 352 8.22 -30.22 -2.54
CA ASP A 352 6.85 -30.79 -2.48
C ASP A 352 5.78 -29.72 -2.18
N GLU A 353 6.12 -28.69 -1.39
CA GLU A 353 5.21 -27.60 -1.07
C GLU A 353 5.07 -26.64 -2.26
N ALA A 354 6.17 -26.41 -3.00
CA ALA A 354 6.15 -25.69 -4.27
C ALA A 354 5.23 -26.39 -5.28
N LYS A 355 5.34 -27.73 -5.44
CA LYS A 355 4.42 -28.52 -6.28
C LYS A 355 2.96 -28.34 -5.87
N GLN A 356 2.68 -28.32 -4.56
CA GLN A 356 1.33 -28.08 -4.05
C GLN A 356 0.84 -26.67 -4.39
N MET A 357 1.68 -25.65 -4.24
CA MET A 357 1.32 -24.27 -4.60
C MET A 357 0.95 -24.17 -6.08
N VAL A 358 1.76 -24.73 -6.97
CA VAL A 358 1.48 -24.71 -8.41
C VAL A 358 0.22 -25.50 -8.75
N ALA A 359 -0.02 -26.64 -8.10
CA ALA A 359 -1.27 -27.39 -8.21
C ALA A 359 -2.51 -26.60 -7.73
N VAL A 360 -2.34 -25.59 -6.88
CA VAL A 360 -3.43 -24.66 -6.55
C VAL A 360 -3.73 -23.72 -7.71
N GLY A 361 -2.71 -23.21 -8.41
CA GLY A 361 -2.91 -22.41 -9.63
C GLY A 361 -3.73 -23.16 -10.69
N ASP A 362 -3.47 -24.47 -10.88
CA ASP A 362 -4.23 -25.34 -11.78
C ASP A 362 -5.72 -25.44 -11.39
N LYS A 363 -6.05 -25.31 -10.09
CA LYS A 363 -7.44 -25.30 -9.61
C LYS A 363 -8.11 -23.93 -9.81
N ILE A 364 -7.33 -22.86 -9.80
CA ILE A 364 -7.83 -21.49 -10.00
C ILE A 364 -8.13 -21.23 -11.48
N LEU A 365 -7.20 -21.62 -12.36
CA LEU A 365 -7.22 -21.30 -13.80
C LEU A 365 -8.57 -21.57 -14.51
N PRO A 366 -9.25 -22.73 -14.32
CA PRO A 366 -10.51 -23.02 -15.01
C PRO A 366 -11.65 -22.07 -14.65
N GLY A 367 -11.58 -21.39 -13.51
CA GLY A 367 -12.60 -20.46 -13.04
C GLY A 367 -12.35 -19.00 -13.43
N LEU A 368 -11.26 -18.70 -14.15
CA LEU A 368 -10.97 -17.35 -14.63
C LEU A 368 -11.74 -17.06 -15.92
N THR A 369 -12.36 -15.88 -16.00
CA THR A 369 -13.12 -15.44 -17.18
C THR A 369 -12.40 -14.38 -18.00
N ASN A 370 -11.52 -13.60 -17.37
CA ASN A 370 -10.69 -12.59 -18.03
C ASN A 370 -9.48 -13.28 -18.69
N GLU A 371 -9.17 -12.94 -19.94
CA GLU A 371 -8.07 -13.55 -20.68
C GLU A 371 -6.68 -13.13 -20.17
N ASP A 372 -6.51 -11.88 -19.73
CA ASP A 372 -5.26 -11.40 -19.12
C ASP A 372 -4.97 -12.18 -17.83
N ASP A 373 -5.98 -12.37 -16.96
CA ASP A 373 -5.85 -13.19 -15.75
C ASP A 373 -5.42 -14.64 -16.08
N LYS A 374 -5.95 -15.21 -17.18
CA LYS A 374 -5.57 -16.57 -17.63
C LYS A 374 -4.14 -16.60 -18.14
N ILE A 375 -3.72 -15.60 -18.90
CA ILE A 375 -2.36 -15.50 -19.44
C ILE A 375 -1.35 -15.38 -18.29
N ASP A 376 -1.62 -14.50 -17.33
CA ASP A 376 -0.81 -14.32 -16.13
C ASP A 376 -0.72 -15.62 -15.33
N MET A 377 -1.85 -16.26 -15.06
CA MET A 377 -1.89 -17.53 -14.32
C MET A 377 -1.10 -18.63 -15.06
N LYS A 378 -1.27 -18.79 -16.38
CA LYS A 378 -0.50 -19.77 -17.16
C LYS A 378 1.00 -19.49 -17.15
N THR A 379 1.40 -18.22 -17.13
CA THR A 379 2.81 -17.82 -17.01
C THR A 379 3.36 -18.24 -15.64
N LEU A 380 2.64 -17.96 -14.55
CA LEU A 380 3.05 -18.39 -13.21
C LEU A 380 3.07 -19.92 -13.06
N LEU A 381 2.14 -20.63 -13.70
CA LEU A 381 2.13 -22.10 -13.72
C LEU A 381 3.33 -22.67 -14.48
N LEU A 382 3.71 -22.08 -15.60
CA LEU A 382 4.91 -22.45 -16.34
C LEU A 382 6.15 -22.32 -15.46
N ASP A 383 6.34 -21.14 -14.87
CA ASP A 383 7.49 -20.88 -14.00
C ASP A 383 7.48 -21.78 -12.76
N GLY A 384 6.30 -21.97 -12.17
CA GLY A 384 6.10 -22.82 -11.01
C GLY A 384 6.45 -24.28 -11.26
N TRP A 385 5.96 -24.87 -12.35
CA TRP A 385 6.30 -26.25 -12.70
C TRP A 385 7.78 -26.40 -13.02
N PHE A 386 8.39 -25.41 -13.66
CA PHE A 386 9.84 -25.41 -13.87
C PHE A 386 10.61 -25.38 -12.55
N LEU A 387 10.27 -24.48 -11.63
CA LEU A 387 10.92 -24.34 -10.31
C LEU A 387 10.70 -25.56 -9.40
N ALA A 388 9.61 -26.30 -9.60
CA ALA A 388 9.31 -27.52 -8.87
C ALA A 388 9.94 -28.80 -9.49
N ASP A 389 10.77 -28.65 -10.53
CA ASP A 389 11.35 -29.70 -11.37
C ASP A 389 10.33 -30.66 -12.01
N GLU A 390 9.12 -30.16 -12.30
CA GLU A 390 8.07 -30.87 -13.04
C GLU A 390 8.12 -30.45 -14.51
N TYR A 391 9.27 -30.71 -15.15
CA TYR A 391 9.61 -30.19 -16.48
C TYR A 391 8.65 -30.65 -17.57
N GLU A 392 8.05 -31.84 -17.46
CA GLU A 392 7.01 -32.31 -18.39
C GLU A 392 5.77 -31.44 -18.36
N LYS A 393 5.35 -30.98 -17.17
CA LYS A 393 4.17 -30.12 -17.04
C LYS A 393 4.45 -28.72 -17.58
N ALA A 394 5.64 -28.18 -17.29
CA ALA A 394 6.11 -26.93 -17.86
C ALA A 394 6.18 -27.00 -19.40
N LEU A 395 6.75 -28.08 -19.94
CA LEU A 395 6.85 -28.31 -21.38
C LEU A 395 5.47 -28.35 -22.05
N LYS A 396 4.50 -29.04 -21.44
CA LYS A 396 3.13 -29.09 -21.95
C LYS A 396 2.52 -27.70 -22.11
N ILE A 397 2.71 -26.80 -21.15
CA ILE A 397 2.22 -25.41 -21.23
C ILE A 397 2.89 -24.67 -22.41
N VAL A 398 4.19 -24.86 -22.61
CA VAL A 398 4.92 -24.26 -23.74
C VAL A 398 4.42 -24.77 -25.09
N GLU A 399 4.14 -26.08 -25.19
CA GLU A 399 3.66 -26.72 -26.41
C GLU A 399 2.21 -26.34 -26.75
N GLU A 400 1.36 -26.11 -25.75
CA GLU A 400 0.01 -25.55 -25.93
C GLU A 400 0.04 -24.07 -26.37
N GLY A 401 1.14 -23.37 -26.06
CA GLY A 401 1.38 -21.98 -26.42
C GLY A 401 0.80 -20.98 -25.42
N LEU A 402 1.51 -19.85 -25.28
CA LEU A 402 1.08 -18.70 -24.48
C LEU A 402 0.78 -17.49 -25.38
N PRO A 403 -0.37 -16.81 -25.21
CA PRO A 403 -0.64 -15.55 -25.91
C PRO A 403 0.49 -14.54 -25.70
N GLY A 404 0.86 -13.83 -26.77
CA GLY A 404 1.98 -12.88 -26.75
C GLY A 404 3.37 -13.52 -26.87
N ARG A 405 3.48 -14.86 -26.96
CA ARG A 405 4.74 -15.57 -27.21
C ARG A 405 4.76 -16.19 -28.60
N ASP A 406 5.85 -15.99 -29.33
CA ASP A 406 6.01 -16.51 -30.68
C ASP A 406 6.58 -17.95 -30.69
N LYS A 407 6.65 -18.56 -31.88
CA LYS A 407 7.19 -19.91 -32.05
C LYS A 407 8.67 -20.01 -31.67
N ALA A 408 9.45 -18.94 -31.88
CA ALA A 408 10.86 -18.94 -31.53
C ALA A 408 11.06 -19.00 -30.01
N TRP A 409 10.23 -18.29 -29.24
CA TRP A 409 10.20 -18.39 -27.80
C TRP A 409 9.74 -19.77 -27.34
N GLN A 410 8.71 -20.35 -27.97
CA GLN A 410 8.22 -21.70 -27.64
C GLN A 410 9.31 -22.76 -27.86
N GLU A 411 10.03 -22.69 -28.98
CA GLU A 411 11.15 -23.59 -29.30
C GLU A 411 12.29 -23.44 -28.30
N MET A 412 12.66 -22.19 -27.98
CA MET A 412 13.68 -21.87 -26.98
C MET A 412 13.32 -22.47 -25.62
N ALA A 413 12.15 -22.13 -25.08
CA ALA A 413 11.69 -22.58 -23.78
C ALA A 413 11.59 -24.12 -23.74
N GLY A 414 10.94 -24.71 -24.75
CA GLY A 414 10.76 -26.16 -24.84
C GLY A 414 12.09 -26.93 -24.90
N SER A 415 13.10 -26.38 -25.58
CA SER A 415 14.45 -26.99 -25.62
C SER A 415 15.10 -26.99 -24.24
N LYS A 416 14.91 -25.93 -23.44
CA LYS A 416 15.40 -25.89 -22.05
C LYS A 416 14.73 -26.97 -21.19
N MET A 417 13.41 -27.12 -21.27
CA MET A 417 12.70 -28.18 -20.52
C MET A 417 13.12 -29.58 -20.96
N ARG A 418 13.22 -29.83 -22.27
CA ARG A 418 13.69 -31.12 -22.80
C ARG A 418 15.12 -31.45 -22.37
N ALA A 419 16.00 -30.46 -22.26
CA ALA A 419 17.35 -30.66 -21.74
C ALA A 419 17.33 -31.18 -20.29
N HIS A 420 16.50 -30.60 -19.43
CA HIS A 420 16.36 -31.03 -18.04
C HIS A 420 15.69 -32.41 -17.90
N ILE A 421 14.71 -32.74 -18.74
CA ILE A 421 14.11 -34.08 -18.81
C ILE A 421 15.18 -35.12 -19.19
N ALA A 422 15.95 -34.85 -20.26
CA ALA A 422 17.02 -35.73 -20.70
C ALA A 422 18.14 -35.89 -19.64
N GLU A 423 18.48 -34.82 -18.91
CA GLU A 423 19.41 -34.89 -17.77
C GLU A 423 18.90 -35.84 -16.69
N ARG A 424 17.64 -35.69 -16.25
CA ARG A 424 17.04 -36.52 -15.21
C ARG A 424 17.03 -37.99 -15.61
N ASP A 425 16.78 -38.27 -16.89
CA ASP A 425 16.72 -39.62 -17.45
C ASP A 425 18.11 -40.20 -17.77
N GLY A 426 19.21 -39.49 -17.44
CA GLY A 426 20.58 -39.92 -17.69
C GLY A 426 21.02 -39.87 -19.16
N LYS A 427 20.22 -39.26 -20.04
CA LYS A 427 20.49 -39.10 -21.48
C LYS A 427 21.34 -37.86 -21.74
N PHE A 428 22.54 -37.83 -21.18
CA PHE A 428 23.38 -36.63 -21.14
C PHE A 428 23.74 -36.04 -22.52
N VAL A 429 23.95 -36.87 -23.55
CA VAL A 429 24.23 -36.38 -24.91
C VAL A 429 23.03 -35.66 -25.52
N GLU A 430 21.83 -36.18 -25.28
CA GLU A 430 20.56 -35.55 -25.71
C GLU A 430 20.33 -34.25 -24.93
N ALA A 431 20.60 -34.24 -23.62
CA ALA A 431 20.51 -33.04 -22.80
C ALA A 431 21.42 -31.91 -23.33
N VAL A 432 22.66 -32.24 -23.73
CA VAL A 432 23.56 -31.27 -24.36
C VAL A 432 22.99 -30.75 -25.68
N GLN A 433 22.47 -31.60 -26.55
CA GLN A 433 21.90 -31.17 -27.82
C GLN A 433 20.76 -30.15 -27.61
N GLN A 434 19.82 -30.47 -26.71
CA GLN A 434 18.70 -29.60 -26.39
C GLN A 434 19.17 -28.27 -25.75
N LEU A 435 20.15 -28.32 -24.85
CA LEU A 435 20.66 -27.10 -24.22
C LEU A 435 21.46 -26.23 -25.18
N ARG A 436 22.17 -26.80 -26.16
CA ARG A 436 22.81 -26.05 -27.24
C ARG A 436 21.79 -25.36 -28.15
N THR A 437 20.66 -26.02 -28.44
CA THR A 437 19.54 -25.36 -29.13
C THR A 437 19.05 -24.16 -28.33
N PHE A 438 18.78 -24.32 -27.03
CA PHE A 438 18.41 -23.20 -26.14
C PHE A 438 19.44 -22.06 -26.16
N MET A 439 20.72 -22.37 -26.09
CA MET A 439 21.80 -21.38 -26.13
C MET A 439 21.84 -20.58 -27.45
N SER A 440 21.51 -21.19 -28.59
CA SER A 440 21.47 -20.48 -29.89
C SER A 440 20.41 -19.35 -29.92
N HIS A 441 19.40 -19.41 -29.05
CA HIS A 441 18.47 -18.31 -28.85
C HIS A 441 19.03 -17.24 -27.90
N ILE A 442 19.73 -17.65 -26.83
CA ILE A 442 20.41 -16.71 -25.91
C ILE A 442 21.46 -15.87 -26.65
N GLU A 443 22.15 -16.43 -27.63
CA GLU A 443 23.14 -15.68 -28.44
C GLU A 443 22.56 -14.43 -29.10
N LYS A 444 21.25 -14.45 -29.39
CA LYS A 444 20.49 -13.36 -30.00
C LYS A 444 19.99 -12.33 -28.98
N TRP A 445 20.21 -12.54 -27.68
CA TRP A 445 19.83 -11.57 -26.65
C TRP A 445 20.63 -10.28 -26.79
N GLU A 446 19.89 -9.17 -26.76
CA GLU A 446 20.42 -7.80 -26.79
C GLU A 446 20.46 -7.15 -25.41
N ARG A 447 19.67 -7.67 -24.46
CA ARG A 447 19.53 -7.15 -23.10
C ARG A 447 19.58 -8.29 -22.09
N ALA A 448 20.01 -7.98 -20.88
CA ALA A 448 19.92 -8.91 -19.77
C ALA A 448 18.47 -9.10 -19.35
N GLU A 449 18.14 -10.29 -18.85
CA GLU A 449 16.84 -10.61 -18.25
C GLU A 449 16.96 -10.60 -16.73
N GLN A 450 16.04 -9.92 -16.05
CA GLN A 450 16.00 -9.90 -14.59
C GLN A 450 15.24 -11.12 -14.07
N ASP A 451 15.86 -11.87 -13.15
CA ASP A 451 15.18 -12.92 -12.41
C ASP A 451 14.25 -12.31 -11.34
N PRO A 452 12.93 -12.54 -11.39
CA PRO A 452 11.98 -11.97 -10.45
C PRO A 452 12.17 -12.44 -9.00
N MET A 453 12.85 -13.57 -8.77
CA MET A 453 13.10 -14.07 -7.40
C MET A 453 14.36 -13.50 -6.76
N SER A 454 15.50 -13.50 -7.47
CA SER A 454 16.78 -13.03 -6.93
C SER A 454 17.07 -11.55 -7.19
N GLY A 455 16.41 -10.97 -8.20
CA GLY A 455 16.67 -9.64 -8.73
C GLY A 455 17.97 -9.54 -9.55
N ILE A 456 18.66 -10.65 -9.79
CA ILE A 456 19.89 -10.71 -10.59
C ILE A 456 19.56 -10.49 -12.06
N ASN A 457 20.34 -9.64 -12.73
CA ASN A 457 20.27 -9.48 -14.19
C ASN A 457 21.16 -10.52 -14.87
N TYR A 458 20.55 -11.50 -15.51
CA TYR A 458 21.23 -12.53 -16.28
C TYR A 458 21.56 -11.99 -17.67
N SER A 459 22.80 -11.55 -17.86
CA SER A 459 23.32 -11.16 -19.17
C SER A 459 23.45 -12.38 -20.09
N LYS A 460 23.52 -12.12 -21.41
CA LYS A 460 23.81 -13.14 -22.42
C LYS A 460 25.04 -13.97 -22.04
N GLU A 461 26.15 -13.30 -21.74
CA GLU A 461 27.41 -13.94 -21.37
C GLU A 461 27.29 -14.79 -20.11
N LEU A 462 26.61 -14.31 -19.07
CA LEU A 462 26.38 -15.07 -17.85
C LEU A 462 25.57 -16.35 -18.13
N CYS A 463 24.45 -16.22 -18.84
CA CYS A 463 23.62 -17.35 -19.25
C CYS A 463 24.39 -18.39 -20.08
N LEU A 464 25.13 -17.95 -21.10
CA LEU A 464 25.93 -18.85 -21.94
C LEU A 464 27.01 -19.57 -21.11
N GLY A 465 27.71 -18.85 -20.23
CA GLY A 465 28.72 -19.41 -19.36
C GLY A 465 28.19 -20.49 -18.40
N MET A 466 27.08 -20.21 -17.72
CA MET A 466 26.40 -21.19 -16.84
C MET A 466 25.97 -22.46 -17.59
N ASN A 467 25.44 -22.30 -18.80
CA ASN A 467 25.00 -23.44 -19.61
C ASN A 467 26.19 -24.25 -20.14
N CYS A 468 27.28 -23.61 -20.60
CA CYS A 468 28.52 -24.30 -20.97
C CYS A 468 29.10 -25.11 -19.79
N ARG A 469 29.07 -24.56 -18.57
CA ARG A 469 29.53 -25.27 -17.37
C ARG A 469 28.70 -26.53 -17.12
N ARG A 470 27.37 -26.44 -17.24
CA ARG A 470 26.47 -27.59 -17.13
C ARG A 470 26.74 -28.64 -18.21
N ILE A 471 26.94 -28.22 -19.46
CA ILE A 471 27.31 -29.09 -20.58
C ILE A 471 28.62 -29.84 -20.30
N GLY A 472 29.64 -29.15 -19.77
CA GLY A 472 30.90 -29.79 -19.37
C GLY A 472 30.68 -30.93 -18.38
N GLY A 473 29.83 -30.71 -17.38
CA GLY A 473 29.45 -31.75 -16.40
C GLY A 473 28.69 -32.91 -17.01
N TRP A 474 27.78 -32.67 -17.95
CA TRP A 474 27.06 -33.74 -18.65
C TRP A 474 27.95 -34.56 -19.57
N TYR A 475 28.87 -33.92 -20.30
CA TYR A 475 29.85 -34.66 -21.10
C TYR A 475 30.78 -35.52 -20.25
N ASP A 476 31.21 -35.02 -19.09
CA ASP A 476 32.02 -35.81 -18.15
C ASP A 476 31.26 -37.06 -17.67
N LYS A 477 30.00 -36.88 -17.25
CA LYS A 477 29.09 -38.00 -16.87
C LYS A 477 28.84 -38.97 -18.02
N ALA A 478 28.90 -38.50 -19.27
CA ALA A 478 28.77 -39.33 -20.47
C ALA A 478 30.10 -40.00 -20.93
N GLY A 479 31.20 -39.79 -20.21
CA GLY A 479 32.52 -40.31 -20.57
C GLY A 479 33.22 -39.56 -21.73
N LYS A 480 32.70 -38.41 -22.13
CA LYS A 480 33.20 -37.57 -23.23
C LYS A 480 34.18 -36.50 -22.73
N LYS A 481 35.40 -36.94 -22.36
CA LYS A 481 36.38 -36.11 -21.65
C LYS A 481 36.86 -34.90 -22.43
N GLU A 482 37.12 -35.03 -23.72
CA GLU A 482 37.60 -33.91 -24.54
C GLU A 482 36.51 -32.87 -24.77
N GLU A 483 35.28 -33.31 -25.03
CA GLU A 483 34.13 -32.41 -25.18
C GLU A 483 33.76 -31.73 -23.86
N SER A 484 33.90 -32.42 -22.73
CA SER A 484 33.76 -31.85 -21.40
C SER A 484 34.78 -30.73 -21.18
N LYS A 485 36.05 -30.99 -21.51
CA LYS A 485 37.14 -30.02 -21.41
C LYS A 485 36.87 -28.79 -22.27
N ALA A 486 36.45 -28.97 -23.51
CA ALA A 486 36.10 -27.86 -24.41
C ALA A 486 34.95 -27.00 -23.82
N ALA A 487 33.88 -27.63 -23.35
CA ALA A 487 32.73 -26.92 -22.79
C ALA A 487 33.06 -26.12 -21.52
N TYR A 488 33.91 -26.65 -20.64
CA TYR A 488 34.39 -25.89 -19.48
C TYR A 488 35.28 -24.71 -19.87
N GLY A 489 36.08 -24.83 -20.94
CA GLY A 489 36.85 -23.72 -21.49
C GLY A 489 35.96 -22.59 -22.05
N GLU A 490 34.90 -22.95 -22.77
CA GLU A 490 33.86 -22.00 -23.20
C GLU A 490 33.19 -21.31 -22.00
N ALA A 491 32.83 -22.09 -20.97
CA ALA A 491 32.18 -21.58 -19.76
C ALA A 491 33.03 -20.50 -19.09
N LYS A 492 34.32 -20.78 -18.88
CA LYS A 492 35.27 -19.83 -18.30
C LYS A 492 35.36 -18.54 -19.13
N THR A 493 35.49 -18.66 -20.44
CA THR A 493 35.57 -17.51 -21.36
C THR A 493 34.33 -16.62 -21.26
N TYR A 494 33.13 -17.20 -21.28
CA TYR A 494 31.89 -16.45 -21.14
C TYR A 494 31.74 -15.79 -19.76
N LEU A 495 32.05 -16.53 -18.69
CA LEU A 495 31.91 -16.01 -17.33
C LEU A 495 32.93 -14.91 -17.01
N GLU A 496 34.17 -15.01 -17.48
CA GLU A 496 35.17 -13.93 -17.37
C GLU A 496 34.73 -12.69 -18.14
N LYS A 497 34.15 -12.87 -19.33
CA LYS A 497 33.57 -11.77 -20.09
C LYS A 497 32.40 -11.13 -19.33
N ALA A 498 31.47 -11.93 -18.80
CA ALA A 498 30.37 -11.42 -17.98
C ALA A 498 30.86 -10.65 -16.75
N LEU A 499 31.91 -11.15 -16.07
CA LEU A 499 32.47 -10.51 -14.88
C LEU A 499 33.06 -9.13 -15.19
N SER A 500 33.67 -8.95 -16.36
CA SER A 500 34.24 -7.66 -16.77
C SER A 500 33.19 -6.61 -17.15
N GLN A 501 31.93 -7.01 -17.31
CA GLN A 501 30.81 -6.14 -17.72
C GLN A 501 29.93 -5.68 -16.55
N VAL A 502 30.17 -6.17 -15.33
CA VAL A 502 29.36 -5.86 -14.15
C VAL A 502 30.18 -5.12 -13.09
N ALA A 503 29.50 -4.37 -12.21
CA ALA A 503 30.16 -3.72 -11.08
C ALA A 503 30.69 -4.77 -10.09
N ALA A 504 31.88 -4.55 -9.55
CA ALA A 504 32.62 -5.57 -8.79
C ALA A 504 31.88 -6.04 -7.51
N ASP A 505 31.04 -5.19 -6.93
CA ASP A 505 30.26 -5.39 -5.71
C ASP A 505 28.80 -5.78 -5.99
N SER A 506 28.42 -6.01 -7.25
CA SER A 506 27.05 -6.37 -7.60
C SER A 506 26.70 -7.83 -7.25
N LYS A 507 25.39 -8.12 -7.18
CA LYS A 507 24.88 -9.49 -6.99
C LYS A 507 25.29 -10.39 -8.17
N GLU A 508 25.27 -9.84 -9.38
CA GLU A 508 25.75 -10.49 -10.61
C GLU A 508 27.23 -10.87 -10.48
N ALA A 509 28.10 -9.95 -10.03
CA ALA A 509 29.52 -10.25 -9.86
C ALA A 509 29.76 -11.37 -8.84
N THR A 510 28.98 -11.39 -7.76
CA THR A 510 29.01 -12.49 -6.77
C THR A 510 28.62 -13.82 -7.42
N LYS A 511 27.48 -13.84 -8.12
CA LYS A 511 26.99 -15.02 -8.83
C LYS A 511 27.99 -15.53 -9.89
N ILE A 512 28.58 -14.63 -10.67
CA ILE A 512 29.56 -14.99 -11.72
C ILE A 512 30.81 -15.62 -11.09
N ARG A 513 31.30 -15.08 -9.97
CA ARG A 513 32.45 -15.67 -9.25
C ARG A 513 32.13 -17.06 -8.70
N GLU A 514 30.94 -17.27 -8.16
CA GLU A 514 30.49 -18.60 -7.72
C GLU A 514 30.46 -19.60 -8.88
N GLU A 515 29.94 -19.19 -10.04
CA GLU A 515 29.90 -20.02 -11.24
C GLU A 515 31.31 -20.32 -11.77
N LEU A 516 32.23 -19.34 -11.76
CA LEU A 516 33.64 -19.52 -12.14
C LEU A 516 34.36 -20.50 -11.22
N ALA A 517 34.17 -20.39 -9.91
CA ALA A 517 34.75 -21.31 -8.93
C ALA A 517 34.24 -22.76 -9.13
N GLY A 518 33.05 -22.92 -9.71
CA GLY A 518 32.48 -24.20 -10.09
C GLY A 518 32.95 -24.77 -11.43
N VAL A 519 33.83 -24.08 -12.17
CA VAL A 519 34.46 -24.61 -13.39
C VAL A 519 35.72 -25.37 -13.00
N PRO A 520 35.85 -26.68 -13.32
CA PRO A 520 37.04 -27.46 -12.97
C PRO A 520 38.32 -26.87 -13.55
N ASP A 521 39.33 -26.67 -12.70
CA ASP A 521 40.67 -26.23 -13.12
C ASP A 521 41.33 -27.32 -13.97
N GLN A 522 41.55 -27.01 -15.24
CA GLN A 522 42.13 -27.94 -16.21
C GLN A 522 43.67 -28.00 -16.16
N ALA A 523 44.27 -27.75 -14.99
CA ALA A 523 45.70 -27.95 -14.81
C ALA A 523 46.02 -29.43 -15.01
N ALA A 524 46.58 -29.74 -16.17
CA ALA A 524 46.89 -31.07 -16.65
C ALA A 524 47.68 -31.86 -15.59
N LYS A 525 47.07 -32.94 -15.08
CA LYS A 525 47.87 -34.08 -14.60
C LYS A 525 48.47 -34.73 -15.84
N LYS A 526 49.69 -34.30 -16.17
CA LYS A 526 50.60 -35.04 -17.04
C LYS A 526 50.90 -36.41 -16.44
#